data_AF-D2VXP9-F1
#
_entry.id   AF-D2VXP9-F1
#
_cell.length_a   1.000
_cell.length_b   1.000
_cell.length_c   1.000
_cell.angle_alpha   90.00
_cell.angle_beta   90.00
_cell.angle_gamma   90.00
#
_symmetry.space_group_name_H-M   'P 1'
#
loop_
_entity.id
_entity.type
_entity.pdbx_description
1 polymer ?
#
loop_
_entity_poly.entity_id
_entity_poly.type
_entity_poly.pdbx_seq_one_letter_code
_entity_poly.pdbx_strand_id
1 'polypeptide(L)'
;MSQQFEEEHIDHSDEQSLVESIEKLSIHQEKNNNKFNGENPNVKWKALYYEDIKEIYVNRYVPLNPPNEPIDENNCHLFPQRSDKWLELRSNRITASRLSKALGFFSPAAVKMLDLSKSFLKQDKETVGTIYESILTRDELKELGMTDEEIDQLKQPSNENPKEEIVKRVFMDWGSNHELNCVSTILNSHFDYDMFCETGFYIITEDRLNQVFTKEDLEKYELSFEKLPALGASPDGLLQSIDTNEIHSCVEIKCPTCFVEKYVKKEDRESGRDIPLTFSYIKKKPHEEVPVYYIPQMYLQMIATNTKQCYYCSWTVTQGCNMFKVEFDKDFALEILYWIFKHYDLVKNQKKRITPDCFISDERFIQFLQKSLEIQKGIQFVKTIEKSMVYEGIDPERKHMFNDNK
;
A
#
# COMPACT_ATOMS: atom_id res chain seq x y z
N MET A 1 60.05 29.11 -26.01
CA MET A 1 59.74 29.69 -24.68
C MET A 1 58.81 28.70 -24.00
N SER A 2 59.36 27.85 -23.13
CA SER A 2 58.61 26.84 -22.38
C SER A 2 58.07 27.47 -21.10
N GLN A 3 56.77 27.34 -20.85
CA GLN A 3 56.14 27.63 -19.57
C GLN A 3 56.20 26.36 -18.71
N GLN A 4 56.75 26.48 -17.49
CA GLN A 4 56.63 25.47 -16.43
C GLN A 4 55.29 25.68 -15.72
N PHE A 5 54.54 24.59 -15.54
CA PHE A 5 53.39 24.53 -14.62
C PHE A 5 53.90 24.09 -13.25
N GLU A 6 53.60 24.87 -12.21
CA GLU A 6 53.75 24.47 -10.81
C GLU A 6 52.54 23.60 -10.42
N GLU A 7 52.80 22.38 -9.96
CA GLU A 7 51.80 21.52 -9.31
C GLU A 7 51.66 21.94 -7.84
N GLU A 8 50.47 22.40 -7.45
CA GLU A 8 50.11 22.63 -6.05
C GLU A 8 49.91 21.28 -5.35
N HIS A 9 50.75 21.01 -4.35
CA HIS A 9 50.61 19.89 -3.44
C HIS A 9 49.37 20.10 -2.54
N ILE A 10 48.31 19.32 -2.75
CA ILE A 10 47.15 19.26 -1.86
C ILE A 10 47.53 18.40 -0.65
N ASP A 11 47.37 18.97 0.55
CA ASP A 11 47.68 18.31 1.83
C ASP A 11 46.59 17.28 2.17
N HIS A 12 46.90 16.00 1.94
CA HIS A 12 46.00 14.87 2.18
C HIS A 12 45.67 14.61 3.67
N SER A 13 46.24 15.37 4.60
CA SER A 13 45.98 15.20 6.04
C SER A 13 44.62 15.78 6.48
N ASP A 14 44.09 16.77 5.78
CA ASP A 14 42.81 17.41 6.11
C ASP A 14 41.59 16.58 5.67
N GLU A 15 41.69 15.81 4.58
CA GLU A 15 40.61 14.92 4.13
C GLU A 15 40.39 13.74 5.08
N GLN A 16 41.46 13.12 5.59
CA GLN A 16 41.35 12.02 6.55
C GLN A 16 40.77 12.49 7.90
N SER A 17 41.14 13.69 8.34
CA SER A 17 40.58 14.33 9.55
C SER A 17 39.08 14.60 9.42
N LEU A 18 38.62 15.02 8.23
CA LEU A 18 37.21 15.26 7.95
C LEU A 18 36.40 13.95 7.92
N VAL A 19 36.93 12.91 7.28
CA VAL A 19 36.30 11.59 7.19
C VAL A 19 36.17 10.94 8.58
N GLU A 20 37.22 10.99 9.40
CA GLU A 20 37.15 10.50 10.79
C GLU A 20 36.17 11.30 11.65
N SER A 21 36.04 12.61 11.39
CA SER A 21 35.10 13.48 12.12
C SER A 21 33.65 13.18 11.74
N ILE A 22 33.38 12.89 10.46
CA ILE A 22 32.08 12.47 9.95
C ILE A 22 31.70 11.08 10.50
N GLU A 23 32.64 10.12 10.51
CA GLU A 23 32.42 8.81 11.13
C GLU A 23 32.17 8.91 12.63
N LYS A 24 32.95 9.73 13.35
CA LYS A 24 32.75 9.96 14.79
C LYS A 24 31.40 10.64 15.07
N LEU A 25 30.96 11.58 14.23
CA LEU A 25 29.63 12.22 14.34
C LEU A 25 28.48 11.24 14.05
N SER A 26 28.64 10.37 13.04
CA SER A 26 27.69 9.29 12.72
C SER A 26 27.55 8.31 13.90
N ILE A 27 28.67 7.86 14.46
CA ILE A 27 28.71 6.94 15.61
C ILE A 27 28.18 7.60 16.90
N HIS A 28 28.35 8.91 17.07
CA HIS A 28 27.83 9.64 18.25
C HIS A 28 26.32 9.92 18.16
N GLN A 29 25.79 10.14 16.95
CA GLN A 29 24.34 10.23 16.71
C GLN A 29 23.63 8.90 16.95
N GLU A 30 24.29 7.76 16.66
CA GLU A 30 23.73 6.42 16.91
C GLU A 30 23.70 6.02 18.40
N LYS A 31 24.59 6.56 19.24
CA LYS A 31 24.73 6.16 20.65
C LYS A 31 23.76 6.84 21.62
N ASN A 32 23.14 7.97 21.25
CA ASN A 32 22.28 8.76 22.16
C ASN A 32 20.81 8.88 21.73
N ASN A 33 20.42 8.29 20.59
CA ASN A 33 19.02 8.22 20.21
C ASN A 33 18.38 7.00 20.87
N ASN A 34 17.36 7.25 21.69
CA ASN A 34 16.50 6.20 22.22
C ASN A 34 15.87 5.51 20.99
N LYS A 35 16.41 4.35 20.56
CA LYS A 35 16.17 3.72 19.22
C LYS A 35 14.70 3.48 18.87
N PHE A 36 13.83 3.61 19.87
CA PHE A 36 12.40 3.34 19.84
C PHE A 36 11.53 4.57 20.14
N ASN A 37 12.11 5.74 20.43
CA ASN A 37 11.38 6.98 20.75
C ASN A 37 12.13 8.22 20.23
N GLY A 38 11.42 9.16 19.62
CA GLY A 38 12.02 10.42 19.14
C GLY A 38 11.43 10.90 17.81
N GLU A 39 12.05 11.90 17.21
CA GLU A 39 11.57 12.51 15.95
C GLU A 39 11.79 11.61 14.72
N ASN A 40 12.83 10.75 14.79
CA ASN A 40 13.25 9.87 13.70
C ASN A 40 13.26 8.40 14.17
N PRO A 41 12.11 7.70 14.18
CA PRO A 41 12.06 6.30 14.58
C PRO A 41 12.83 5.41 13.58
N ASN A 42 13.47 4.34 14.08
CA ASN A 42 14.20 3.40 13.22
C ASN A 42 13.24 2.46 12.47
N VAL A 43 12.76 2.90 11.31
CA VAL A 43 11.83 2.15 10.45
C VAL A 43 12.46 0.97 9.71
N LYS A 44 13.78 0.75 9.84
CA LYS A 44 14.51 -0.40 9.26
C LYS A 44 14.80 -1.48 10.30
N TRP A 45 14.28 -1.32 11.52
CA TRP A 45 14.56 -2.22 12.62
C TRP A 45 14.06 -3.64 12.33
N LYS A 46 15.00 -4.58 12.11
CA LYS A 46 14.76 -5.98 11.71
C LYS A 46 14.21 -6.17 10.28
N ALA A 47 14.30 -5.15 9.43
CA ALA A 47 13.93 -5.28 8.03
C ALA A 47 14.84 -6.30 7.30
N LEU A 48 14.27 -7.10 6.41
CA LEU A 48 15.03 -7.97 5.51
C LEU A 48 15.34 -7.27 4.19
N TYR A 49 16.49 -7.61 3.63
CA TYR A 49 16.90 -7.15 2.31
C TYR A 49 16.54 -8.19 1.25
N TYR A 50 16.54 -7.70 0.02
CA TYR A 50 16.17 -8.48 -1.14
C TYR A 50 17.13 -9.65 -1.39
N GLU A 51 18.42 -9.39 -1.17
CA GLU A 51 19.51 -10.36 -1.27
C GLU A 51 19.33 -11.49 -0.24
N ASP A 52 18.90 -11.16 0.98
CA ASP A 52 18.62 -12.17 2.02
C ASP A 52 17.54 -13.15 1.54
N ILE A 53 16.43 -12.65 1.00
CA ILE A 53 15.31 -13.50 0.55
C ILE A 53 15.72 -14.37 -0.62
N LYS A 54 16.47 -13.82 -1.59
CA LYS A 54 16.96 -14.55 -2.75
C LYS A 54 17.89 -15.69 -2.37
N GLU A 55 18.78 -15.46 -1.41
CA GLU A 55 19.72 -16.47 -0.95
C GLU A 55 19.01 -17.58 -0.15
N ILE A 56 18.13 -17.19 0.77
CA ILE A 56 17.44 -18.14 1.67
C ILE A 56 16.40 -18.97 0.91
N TYR A 57 15.66 -18.36 -0.01
CA TYR A 57 14.52 -18.97 -0.70
C TYR A 57 14.75 -19.10 -2.21
N VAL A 58 15.95 -19.49 -2.64
CA VAL A 58 16.35 -19.57 -4.06
C VAL A 58 15.37 -20.34 -4.97
N ASN A 59 14.69 -21.35 -4.45
CA ASN A 59 13.74 -22.18 -5.20
C ASN A 59 12.26 -21.84 -4.94
N ARG A 60 11.99 -20.83 -4.10
CA ARG A 60 10.64 -20.51 -3.62
C ARG A 60 10.30 -19.02 -3.63
N TYR A 61 11.25 -18.17 -3.99
CA TYR A 61 11.03 -16.77 -4.23
C TYR A 61 11.44 -16.42 -5.66
N VAL A 62 10.49 -15.94 -6.44
CA VAL A 62 10.69 -15.57 -7.84
C VAL A 62 10.71 -14.04 -7.93
N PRO A 63 11.91 -13.44 -8.06
CA PRO A 63 12.06 -12.00 -8.18
C PRO A 63 11.48 -11.47 -9.50
N LEU A 64 11.03 -10.23 -9.50
CA LEU A 64 10.60 -9.57 -10.73
C LEU A 64 11.82 -9.16 -11.56
N ASN A 65 11.86 -9.61 -12.81
CA ASN A 65 12.90 -9.21 -13.77
C ASN A 65 12.26 -8.32 -14.84
N PRO A 66 12.39 -6.98 -14.73
CA PRO A 66 11.78 -6.08 -15.70
C PRO A 66 12.33 -6.32 -17.10
N PRO A 67 11.45 -6.39 -18.13
CA PRO A 67 11.90 -6.52 -19.51
C PRO A 67 12.61 -5.23 -19.96
N ASN A 68 13.49 -5.36 -20.96
CA ASN A 68 14.07 -4.20 -21.65
C ASN A 68 13.12 -3.60 -22.70
N GLU A 69 11.87 -4.08 -22.76
CA GLU A 69 10.88 -3.70 -23.74
C GLU A 69 10.08 -2.46 -23.29
N PRO A 70 9.50 -1.69 -24.22
CA PRO A 70 8.55 -0.65 -23.89
C PRO A 70 7.36 -1.22 -23.10
N ILE A 71 6.82 -0.40 -22.20
CA ILE A 71 5.66 -0.78 -21.40
C ILE A 71 4.42 -0.81 -22.28
N ASP A 72 3.65 -1.88 -22.13
CA ASP A 72 2.29 -1.99 -22.62
C ASP A 72 1.38 -2.65 -21.57
N GLU A 73 0.12 -2.86 -21.93
CA GLU A 73 -0.88 -3.47 -21.06
C GLU A 73 -0.62 -4.96 -20.74
N ASN A 74 0.14 -5.65 -21.59
CA ASN A 74 0.46 -7.06 -21.43
C ASN A 74 1.66 -7.26 -20.50
N ASN A 75 2.65 -6.36 -20.53
CA ASN A 75 3.88 -6.47 -19.75
C ASN A 75 3.95 -5.53 -18.53
N CYS A 76 2.95 -4.67 -18.31
CA CYS A 76 2.90 -3.72 -17.17
C CYS A 76 3.16 -4.37 -15.79
N HIS A 77 2.74 -5.62 -15.62
CA HIS A 77 2.93 -6.40 -14.40
C HIS A 77 4.36 -6.88 -14.16
N LEU A 78 5.28 -6.67 -15.11
CA LEU A 78 6.69 -7.02 -14.99
C LEU A 78 7.56 -5.87 -14.46
N PHE A 79 6.98 -4.70 -14.20
CA PHE A 79 7.70 -3.53 -13.70
C PHE A 79 7.65 -3.44 -12.16
N PRO A 80 8.81 -3.37 -11.47
CA PRO A 80 8.86 -3.39 -10.02
C PRO A 80 8.00 -2.31 -9.37
N GLN A 81 7.34 -2.69 -8.26
CA GLN A 81 6.64 -1.73 -7.42
C GLN A 81 7.59 -0.59 -7.04
N ARG A 82 7.08 0.65 -7.07
CA ARG A 82 7.82 1.90 -6.78
C ARG A 82 8.86 2.32 -7.83
N SER A 83 9.01 1.61 -8.95
CA SER A 83 9.73 2.16 -10.10
C SER A 83 8.98 3.36 -10.70
N ASP A 84 9.68 4.28 -11.38
CA ASP A 84 9.05 5.40 -12.09
C ASP A 84 7.98 4.93 -13.08
N LYS A 85 8.25 3.79 -13.72
CA LYS A 85 7.35 3.12 -14.65
C LYS A 85 6.09 2.59 -13.99
N TRP A 86 6.21 2.02 -12.80
CA TRP A 86 5.07 1.63 -11.98
C TRP A 86 4.25 2.86 -11.53
N LEU A 87 4.88 3.99 -11.21
CA LEU A 87 4.19 5.24 -10.88
C LEU A 87 3.44 5.81 -12.10
N GLU A 88 4.05 5.79 -13.28
CA GLU A 88 3.45 6.18 -14.56
C GLU A 88 2.18 5.36 -14.84
N LEU A 89 2.27 4.04 -14.73
CA LEU A 89 1.15 3.11 -14.94
C LEU A 89 -0.04 3.36 -14.00
N ARG A 90 0.22 3.81 -12.78
CA ARG A 90 -0.80 4.13 -11.77
C ARG A 90 -1.48 5.47 -11.98
N SER A 91 -0.83 6.37 -12.72
CA SER A 91 -1.34 7.71 -12.93
C SER A 91 -2.69 7.68 -13.65
N ASN A 92 -3.59 8.60 -13.29
CA ASN A 92 -4.94 8.72 -13.87
C ASN A 92 -5.80 7.44 -13.80
N ARG A 93 -5.57 6.58 -12.79
CA ARG A 93 -6.36 5.37 -12.54
C ARG A 93 -6.88 5.32 -11.11
N ILE A 94 -8.01 4.64 -10.93
CA ILE A 94 -8.45 4.19 -9.61
C ILE A 94 -7.70 2.90 -9.31
N THR A 95 -6.83 2.95 -8.30
CA THR A 95 -6.03 1.80 -7.88
C THR A 95 -6.75 1.00 -6.80
N ALA A 96 -6.44 -0.30 -6.68
CA ALA A 96 -7.03 -1.18 -5.67
C ALA A 96 -6.99 -0.59 -4.25
N SER A 97 -5.88 0.04 -3.85
CA SER A 97 -5.73 0.67 -2.53
C SER A 97 -6.61 1.91 -2.32
N ARG A 98 -7.10 2.53 -3.40
CA ARG A 98 -8.05 3.67 -3.37
C ARG A 98 -9.51 3.22 -3.53
N LEU A 99 -9.76 1.94 -3.79
CA LEU A 99 -11.08 1.47 -4.23
C LEU A 99 -12.16 1.66 -3.17
N SER A 100 -11.88 1.36 -1.91
CA SER A 100 -12.86 1.54 -0.83
C SER A 100 -13.23 3.01 -0.62
N LYS A 101 -12.29 3.93 -0.84
CA LYS A 101 -12.60 5.37 -0.86
C LYS A 101 -13.44 5.72 -2.08
N ALA A 102 -13.10 5.21 -3.27
CA ALA A 102 -13.87 5.42 -4.49
C ALA A 102 -15.31 4.84 -4.41
N LEU A 103 -15.52 3.84 -3.55
CA LEU A 103 -16.82 3.25 -3.24
C LEU A 103 -17.57 3.97 -2.11
N GLY A 104 -16.97 4.96 -1.45
CA GLY A 104 -17.62 5.69 -0.36
C GLY A 104 -17.61 5.01 1.01
N PHE A 105 -16.76 4.00 1.26
CA PHE A 105 -16.71 3.29 2.55
C PHE A 105 -16.37 4.20 3.73
N PHE A 106 -15.71 5.33 3.47
CA PHE A 106 -15.29 6.30 4.48
C PHE A 106 -16.22 7.51 4.59
N SER A 107 -17.38 7.48 3.93
CA SER A 107 -18.41 8.49 4.12
C SER A 107 -18.96 8.44 5.55
N PRO A 108 -19.46 9.56 6.13
CA PRO A 108 -19.97 9.58 7.49
C PRO A 108 -20.99 8.49 7.81
N ALA A 109 -21.92 8.23 6.90
CA ALA A 109 -22.94 7.22 7.10
C ALA A 109 -22.41 5.80 6.86
N ALA A 110 -21.54 5.59 5.85
CA ALA A 110 -20.91 4.29 5.63
C ALA A 110 -19.99 3.88 6.78
N VAL A 111 -19.19 4.80 7.35
CA VAL A 111 -18.37 4.58 8.54
C VAL A 111 -19.19 4.05 9.71
N LYS A 112 -20.39 4.60 9.91
CA LYS A 112 -21.31 4.11 10.95
C LYS A 112 -21.86 2.73 10.63
N MET A 113 -22.22 2.47 9.37
CA MET A 113 -22.80 1.18 8.96
C MET A 113 -21.78 0.04 8.99
N LEU A 114 -20.54 0.33 8.60
CA LEU A 114 -19.43 -0.61 8.54
C LEU A 114 -18.67 -0.74 9.88
N ASP A 115 -19.17 -0.09 10.95
CA ASP A 115 -18.55 -0.04 12.28
C ASP A 115 -17.06 0.37 12.26
N LEU A 116 -16.72 1.34 11.41
CA LEU A 116 -15.36 1.85 11.29
C LEU A 116 -15.06 2.88 12.39
N SER A 117 -13.78 2.95 12.79
CA SER A 117 -13.32 3.97 13.74
C SER A 117 -13.65 5.39 13.27
N LYS A 118 -14.16 6.23 14.18
CA LYS A 118 -14.39 7.66 13.91
C LYS A 118 -13.14 8.44 13.49
N SER A 119 -11.94 7.88 13.69
CA SER A 119 -10.70 8.49 13.16
C SER A 119 -10.72 8.63 11.65
N PHE A 120 -11.41 7.73 10.93
CA PHE A 120 -11.56 7.81 9.47
C PHE A 120 -12.37 9.04 9.01
N LEU A 121 -13.23 9.60 9.86
CA LEU A 121 -13.97 10.83 9.56
C LEU A 121 -13.09 12.09 9.58
N LYS A 122 -11.92 12.02 10.22
CA LYS A 122 -11.04 13.18 10.44
C LYS A 122 -9.87 13.23 9.46
N GLN A 123 -9.60 12.15 8.74
CA GLN A 123 -8.32 11.93 8.06
C GLN A 123 -8.36 12.16 6.55
N ASP A 124 -9.52 12.25 5.92
CA ASP A 124 -9.58 12.28 4.45
C ASP A 124 -10.03 13.63 3.89
N LYS A 125 -9.05 14.37 3.35
CA LYS A 125 -9.29 15.42 2.36
C LYS A 125 -9.77 14.83 1.03
N GLU A 126 -9.42 13.56 0.79
CA GLU A 126 -9.79 12.81 -0.41
C GLU A 126 -11.19 12.22 -0.24
N THR A 127 -12.17 12.87 -0.87
CA THR A 127 -13.55 12.40 -0.97
C THR A 127 -13.76 11.50 -2.19
N VAL A 128 -14.88 10.78 -2.21
CA VAL A 128 -15.35 10.02 -3.39
C VAL A 128 -15.27 10.87 -4.66
N GLY A 129 -15.84 12.08 -4.62
CA GLY A 129 -15.83 13.02 -5.76
C GLY A 129 -14.42 13.34 -6.22
N THR A 130 -13.52 13.73 -5.31
CA THR A 130 -12.13 14.07 -5.67
C THR A 130 -11.37 12.90 -6.30
N ILE A 131 -11.69 11.65 -5.97
CA ILE A 131 -11.07 10.47 -6.61
C ILE A 131 -11.46 10.39 -8.09
N TYR A 132 -12.75 10.50 -8.41
CA TYR A 132 -13.20 10.46 -9.80
C TYR A 132 -12.81 11.72 -10.58
N GLU A 133 -12.88 12.89 -9.96
CA GLU A 133 -12.36 14.13 -10.53
C GLU A 133 -10.86 13.99 -10.85
N SER A 134 -10.07 13.34 -9.99
CA SER A 134 -8.61 13.20 -10.18
C SER A 134 -8.21 12.42 -11.44
N ILE A 135 -9.10 11.60 -12.00
CA ILE A 135 -8.84 10.80 -13.22
C ILE A 135 -9.40 11.43 -14.49
N LEU A 136 -10.08 12.58 -14.40
CA LEU A 136 -10.59 13.31 -15.56
C LEU A 136 -9.51 14.18 -16.21
N THR A 137 -9.71 14.52 -17.48
CA THR A 137 -8.91 15.51 -18.20
C THR A 137 -9.23 16.93 -17.71
N ARG A 138 -8.34 17.89 -17.99
CA ARG A 138 -8.60 19.30 -17.62
C ARG A 138 -9.87 19.83 -18.26
N ASP A 139 -10.14 19.47 -19.51
CA ASP A 139 -11.34 19.92 -20.23
C ASP A 139 -12.61 19.35 -19.60
N GLU A 140 -12.63 18.05 -19.26
CA GLU A 140 -13.75 17.44 -18.53
C GLU A 140 -13.98 18.08 -17.15
N LEU A 141 -12.92 18.52 -16.46
CA LEU A 141 -13.04 19.22 -15.18
C LEU A 141 -13.58 20.65 -15.34
N LYS A 142 -13.23 21.34 -16.44
CA LYS A 142 -13.83 22.64 -16.78
C LYS A 142 -15.32 22.50 -17.08
N GLU A 143 -15.73 21.42 -17.75
CA GLU A 143 -17.14 21.09 -17.97
C GLU A 143 -17.89 20.81 -16.66
N LEU A 144 -17.19 20.34 -15.60
CA LEU A 144 -17.73 20.22 -14.24
C LEU A 144 -17.81 21.55 -13.49
N GLY A 145 -17.40 22.66 -14.13
CA GLY A 145 -17.40 23.99 -13.55
C GLY A 145 -16.22 24.29 -12.64
N MET A 146 -15.14 23.49 -12.70
CA MET A 146 -13.93 23.77 -11.92
C MET A 146 -13.10 24.90 -12.53
N THR A 147 -12.52 25.75 -11.70
CA THR A 147 -11.56 26.78 -12.15
C THR A 147 -10.18 26.18 -12.43
N ASP A 148 -9.32 26.89 -13.16
CA ASP A 148 -7.95 26.42 -13.41
C ASP A 148 -7.17 26.25 -12.10
N GLU A 149 -7.40 27.10 -11.09
CA GLU A 149 -6.79 26.97 -9.76
C GLU A 149 -7.29 25.72 -9.01
N GLU A 150 -8.59 25.41 -9.07
CA GLU A 150 -9.14 24.20 -8.46
C GLU A 150 -8.58 22.94 -9.15
N ILE A 151 -8.44 22.97 -10.48
CA ILE A 151 -7.85 21.88 -11.26
C ILE A 151 -6.38 21.69 -10.88
N ASP A 152 -5.62 22.79 -10.78
CA ASP A 152 -4.21 22.74 -10.40
C ASP A 152 -4.04 22.18 -8.99
N GLN A 153 -4.88 22.59 -8.03
CA GLN A 153 -4.88 22.04 -6.67
C GLN A 153 -5.26 20.55 -6.63
N LEU A 154 -6.20 20.12 -7.46
CA LEU A 154 -6.60 18.71 -7.55
C LEU A 154 -5.50 17.83 -8.16
N LYS A 155 -4.81 18.34 -9.19
CA LYS A 155 -3.76 17.61 -9.92
C LYS A 155 -2.39 17.71 -9.24
N GLN A 156 -2.17 18.75 -8.44
CA GLN A 156 -1.00 18.96 -7.60
C GLN A 156 -1.48 19.16 -6.16
N PRO A 157 -1.87 18.08 -5.46
CA PRO A 157 -2.36 18.19 -4.09
C PRO A 157 -1.33 18.98 -3.26
N SER A 158 -1.79 20.11 -2.71
CA SER A 158 -0.97 21.06 -1.95
C SER A 158 -0.15 20.36 -0.87
N ASN A 159 1.08 20.85 -0.60
CA ASN A 159 1.92 20.46 0.52
C ASN A 159 1.08 20.19 1.76
N GLU A 160 1.04 18.92 2.18
CA GLU A 160 0.31 18.54 3.38
C GLU A 160 0.92 19.23 4.60
N ASN A 161 0.23 19.18 5.74
CA ASN A 161 0.84 19.62 6.98
C ASN A 161 2.18 18.86 7.15
N PRO A 162 3.33 19.53 7.32
CA PRO A 162 4.63 18.86 7.40
C PRO A 162 4.66 17.74 8.45
N LYS A 163 3.89 17.88 9.55
CA LYS A 163 3.78 16.83 10.57
C LYS A 163 3.01 15.60 10.04
N GLU A 164 1.93 15.78 9.29
CA GLU A 164 1.18 14.67 8.68
C GLU A 164 2.02 13.93 7.63
N GLU A 165 2.83 14.63 6.83
CA GLU A 165 3.75 13.99 5.88
C GLU A 165 4.79 13.13 6.58
N ILE A 166 5.36 13.61 7.68
CA ILE A 166 6.34 12.83 8.47
C ILE A 166 5.69 11.55 9.00
N VAL A 167 4.47 11.64 9.54
CA VAL A 167 3.73 10.46 10.03
C VAL A 167 3.46 9.48 8.89
N LYS A 168 2.92 9.95 7.76
CA LYS A 168 2.66 9.10 6.59
C LYS A 168 3.94 8.43 6.10
N ARG A 169 5.04 9.17 5.99
CA ARG A 169 6.34 8.63 5.59
C ARG A 169 6.81 7.53 6.54
N VAL A 170 6.77 7.75 7.86
CA VAL A 170 7.16 6.73 8.85
C VAL A 170 6.33 5.45 8.70
N PHE A 171 5.02 5.57 8.47
CA PHE A 171 4.13 4.42 8.32
C PHE A 171 4.36 3.68 7.00
N MET A 172 4.55 4.43 5.91
CA MET A 172 4.83 3.88 4.58
C MET A 172 6.21 3.21 4.51
N ASP A 173 7.25 3.85 5.04
CA ASP A 173 8.60 3.31 5.10
C ASP A 173 8.64 2.04 5.96
N TRP A 174 7.94 2.04 7.10
CA TRP A 174 7.80 0.85 7.93
C TRP A 174 7.17 -0.30 7.13
N GLY A 175 6.02 -0.06 6.50
CA GLY A 175 5.35 -1.10 5.72
C GLY A 175 6.25 -1.65 4.61
N SER A 176 6.90 -0.72 3.90
CA SER A 176 7.80 -0.97 2.79
C SER A 176 9.02 -1.81 3.15
N ASN A 177 9.67 -1.52 4.27
CA ASN A 177 10.87 -2.23 4.71
C ASN A 177 10.56 -3.64 5.25
N HIS A 178 9.30 -3.89 5.62
CA HIS A 178 8.91 -5.11 6.34
C HIS A 178 8.06 -6.09 5.52
N GLU A 179 7.73 -5.75 4.28
CA GLU A 179 7.01 -6.63 3.37
C GLU A 179 7.77 -7.96 3.15
N LEU A 180 9.07 -7.90 2.89
CA LEU A 180 9.93 -9.09 2.73
C LEU A 180 10.05 -9.93 4.00
N ASN A 181 9.93 -9.33 5.19
CA ASN A 181 9.83 -10.10 6.42
C ASN A 181 8.57 -10.97 6.43
N CYS A 182 7.44 -10.43 5.96
CA CYS A 182 6.21 -11.19 5.82
C CYS A 182 6.37 -12.31 4.79
N VAL A 183 6.96 -12.04 3.62
CA VAL A 183 7.27 -13.05 2.59
C VAL A 183 8.09 -14.20 3.17
N SER A 184 9.20 -13.90 3.84
CA SER A 184 10.01 -14.90 4.55
C SER A 184 9.17 -15.71 5.54
N THR A 185 8.34 -15.04 6.33
CA THR A 185 7.50 -15.67 7.37
C THR A 185 6.47 -16.64 6.76
N ILE A 186 5.86 -16.32 5.62
CA ILE A 186 4.87 -17.19 4.96
C ILE A 186 5.53 -18.35 4.21
N LEU A 187 6.68 -18.13 3.57
CA LEU A 187 7.43 -19.19 2.89
C LEU A 187 7.96 -20.23 3.88
N ASN A 188 8.45 -19.80 5.04
CA ASN A 188 9.02 -20.70 6.04
C ASN A 188 7.97 -21.56 6.78
N SER A 189 6.67 -21.27 6.67
CA SER A 189 5.71 -21.84 7.61
C SER A 189 4.41 -22.37 7.02
N HIS A 190 4.02 -22.05 5.78
CA HIS A 190 2.72 -22.46 5.26
C HIS A 190 2.74 -23.01 3.83
N PHE A 191 3.45 -22.33 2.94
CA PHE A 191 3.31 -22.54 1.51
C PHE A 191 4.37 -23.48 0.96
N ASP A 192 4.62 -24.61 1.63
CA ASP A 192 5.77 -25.50 1.34
C ASP A 192 5.83 -25.99 -0.11
N TYR A 193 4.69 -25.96 -0.81
CA TYR A 193 4.53 -26.40 -2.21
C TYR A 193 4.30 -25.24 -3.19
N ASP A 194 4.47 -23.99 -2.74
CA ASP A 194 4.34 -22.81 -3.58
C ASP A 194 5.63 -21.98 -3.63
N MET A 195 5.73 -21.23 -4.72
CA MET A 195 6.65 -20.12 -4.89
C MET A 195 5.91 -18.81 -4.67
N PHE A 196 6.57 -17.84 -4.04
CA PHE A 196 6.13 -16.46 -4.01
C PHE A 196 6.74 -15.70 -5.18
N CYS A 197 5.90 -15.25 -6.10
CA CYS A 197 6.31 -14.49 -7.28
C CYS A 197 6.04 -13.01 -7.04
N GLU A 198 7.09 -12.19 -7.14
CA GLU A 198 6.92 -10.75 -7.20
C GLU A 198 6.11 -10.35 -8.43
N THR A 199 5.40 -9.24 -8.31
CA THR A 199 4.63 -8.71 -9.42
C THR A 199 4.55 -7.19 -9.37
N GLY A 200 4.39 -6.59 -10.54
CA GLY A 200 4.21 -5.17 -10.73
C GLY A 200 2.75 -4.73 -10.72
N PHE A 201 2.45 -3.74 -11.55
CA PHE A 201 1.11 -3.18 -11.67
C PHE A 201 0.33 -3.81 -12.82
N TYR A 202 -0.88 -4.23 -12.55
CA TYR A 202 -1.83 -4.72 -13.55
C TYR A 202 -2.80 -3.60 -13.93
N ILE A 203 -2.88 -3.32 -15.23
CA ILE A 203 -3.99 -2.55 -15.81
C ILE A 203 -5.18 -3.49 -16.00
N ILE A 204 -6.37 -3.07 -15.59
CA ILE A 204 -7.61 -3.78 -15.98
C ILE A 204 -7.90 -3.43 -17.44
N THR A 205 -7.87 -4.44 -18.30
CA THR A 205 -8.25 -4.37 -19.72
C THR A 205 -9.56 -5.11 -19.96
N GLU A 206 -10.15 -4.95 -21.14
CA GLU A 206 -11.31 -5.73 -21.56
C GLU A 206 -11.03 -7.25 -21.51
N ASP A 207 -9.87 -7.68 -22.02
CA ASP A 207 -9.45 -9.08 -21.98
C ASP A 207 -9.39 -9.64 -20.56
N ARG A 208 -8.87 -8.87 -19.60
CA ARG A 208 -8.82 -9.30 -18.19
C ARG A 208 -10.22 -9.40 -17.57
N LEU A 209 -11.12 -8.47 -17.89
CA LEU A 209 -12.51 -8.58 -17.45
C LEU A 209 -13.18 -9.83 -18.01
N ASN A 210 -12.97 -10.12 -19.29
CA ASN A 210 -13.54 -11.29 -19.98
C ASN A 210 -12.93 -12.63 -19.52
N GLN A 211 -11.75 -12.63 -18.91
CA GLN A 211 -11.17 -13.81 -18.25
C GLN A 211 -11.86 -14.15 -16.92
N VAL A 212 -12.45 -13.15 -16.26
CA VAL A 212 -13.02 -13.29 -14.92
C VAL A 212 -14.55 -13.41 -14.97
N PHE A 213 -15.19 -12.67 -15.89
CA PHE A 213 -16.64 -12.59 -16.02
C PHE A 213 -17.09 -13.01 -17.41
N THR A 214 -18.24 -13.69 -17.48
CA THR A 214 -18.89 -13.96 -18.76
C THR A 214 -19.58 -12.71 -19.28
N LYS A 215 -19.91 -12.70 -20.58
CA LYS A 215 -20.72 -11.63 -21.17
C LYS A 215 -22.08 -11.45 -20.46
N GLU A 216 -22.72 -12.56 -20.11
CA GLU A 216 -24.00 -12.57 -19.38
C GLU A 216 -23.87 -11.95 -17.99
N ASP A 217 -22.76 -12.23 -17.28
CA ASP A 217 -22.47 -11.61 -15.98
C ASP A 217 -22.38 -10.08 -16.09
N LEU A 218 -21.68 -9.57 -17.10
CA LEU A 218 -21.52 -8.13 -17.32
C LEU A 218 -22.84 -7.48 -17.75
N GLU A 219 -23.58 -8.11 -18.67
CA GLU A 219 -24.88 -7.64 -19.15
C GLU A 219 -25.91 -7.54 -18.01
N LYS A 220 -25.94 -8.52 -17.09
CA LYS A 220 -26.80 -8.51 -15.88
C LYS A 220 -26.60 -7.26 -15.02
N TYR A 221 -25.39 -6.71 -14.99
CA TYR A 221 -25.03 -5.52 -14.21
C TYR A 221 -24.96 -4.25 -15.05
N GLU A 222 -25.36 -4.31 -16.32
CA GLU A 222 -25.25 -3.21 -17.30
C GLU A 222 -23.81 -2.72 -17.50
N LEU A 223 -22.82 -3.58 -17.24
CA LEU A 223 -21.40 -3.26 -17.32
C LEU A 223 -20.85 -3.52 -18.72
N SER A 224 -19.89 -2.67 -19.11
CA SER A 224 -18.96 -2.91 -20.22
C SER A 224 -17.64 -2.23 -19.88
N PHE A 225 -16.55 -2.62 -20.55
CA PHE A 225 -15.23 -2.05 -20.28
C PHE A 225 -15.21 -0.52 -20.45
N GLU A 226 -15.88 0.00 -21.46
CA GLU A 226 -15.92 1.44 -21.79
C GLU A 226 -16.71 2.28 -20.77
N LYS A 227 -17.58 1.64 -19.99
CA LYS A 227 -18.34 2.31 -18.93
C LYS A 227 -17.55 2.46 -17.64
N LEU A 228 -16.48 1.69 -17.47
CA LEU A 228 -15.67 1.73 -16.27
C LEU A 228 -14.61 2.83 -16.37
N PRO A 229 -14.25 3.48 -15.25
CA PRO A 229 -13.05 4.28 -15.21
C PRO A 229 -11.82 3.40 -15.43
N ALA A 230 -10.70 4.03 -15.74
CA ALA A 230 -9.42 3.35 -15.82
C ALA A 230 -9.05 2.75 -14.43
N LEU A 231 -8.97 1.42 -14.35
CA LEU A 231 -8.70 0.67 -13.11
C LEU A 231 -7.34 -0.02 -13.17
N GLY A 232 -6.79 -0.34 -11.99
CA GLY A 232 -5.62 -1.20 -11.89
C GLY A 232 -5.26 -1.61 -10.46
N ALA A 233 -4.38 -2.60 -10.32
CA ALA A 233 -4.01 -3.17 -9.04
C ALA A 233 -2.52 -3.56 -9.01
N SER A 234 -1.91 -3.47 -7.83
CA SER A 234 -0.57 -4.03 -7.57
C SER A 234 -0.74 -4.92 -6.35
N PRO A 235 -0.91 -6.25 -6.52
CA PRO A 235 -0.72 -7.19 -5.42
C PRO A 235 0.70 -7.10 -4.88
N ASP A 236 0.91 -7.47 -3.62
CA ASP A 236 2.27 -7.53 -3.03
C ASP A 236 3.01 -8.80 -3.49
N GLY A 237 2.27 -9.81 -3.97
CA GLY A 237 2.82 -10.94 -4.70
C GLY A 237 1.76 -11.92 -5.17
N LEU A 238 2.22 -12.97 -5.83
CA LEU A 238 1.41 -14.08 -6.33
C LEU A 238 1.96 -15.39 -5.78
N LEU A 239 1.07 -16.34 -5.48
CA LEU A 239 1.45 -17.71 -5.15
C LEU A 239 1.27 -18.59 -6.37
N GLN A 240 2.35 -19.28 -6.72
CA GLN A 240 2.41 -20.21 -7.83
C GLN A 240 2.74 -21.60 -7.31
N SER A 241 1.94 -22.60 -7.68
CA SER A 241 2.20 -23.98 -7.31
C SER A 241 3.48 -24.48 -8.00
N ILE A 242 4.38 -25.10 -7.23
CA ILE A 242 5.64 -25.66 -7.76
C ILE A 242 5.37 -26.80 -8.75
N ASP A 243 4.36 -27.62 -8.49
CA ASP A 243 4.09 -28.83 -9.28
C ASP A 243 3.40 -28.51 -10.63
N THR A 244 2.47 -27.55 -10.62
CA THR A 244 1.64 -27.22 -11.79
C THR A 244 2.09 -25.97 -12.52
N ASN A 245 2.93 -25.16 -11.89
CA ASN A 245 3.30 -23.82 -12.34
C ASN A 245 2.09 -22.87 -12.52
N GLU A 246 0.96 -23.18 -11.88
CA GLU A 246 -0.26 -22.37 -11.94
C GLU A 246 -0.25 -21.32 -10.82
N ILE A 247 -0.55 -20.07 -11.18
CA ILE A 247 -0.81 -19.00 -10.21
C ILE A 247 -2.24 -19.18 -9.68
N HIS A 248 -2.38 -19.44 -8.38
CA HIS A 248 -3.70 -19.74 -7.79
C HIS A 248 -4.20 -18.66 -6.83
N SER A 249 -3.31 -17.80 -6.32
CA SER A 249 -3.67 -16.77 -5.35
C SER A 249 -2.84 -15.51 -5.52
N CYS A 250 -3.45 -14.35 -5.30
CA CYS A 250 -2.69 -13.14 -4.98
C CYS A 250 -2.45 -13.04 -3.46
N VAL A 251 -1.52 -12.16 -3.07
CA VAL A 251 -1.18 -11.89 -1.66
C VAL A 251 -1.25 -10.39 -1.41
N GLU A 252 -1.85 -10.02 -0.28
CA GLU A 252 -1.91 -8.67 0.26
C GLU A 252 -1.25 -8.66 1.65
N ILE A 253 -0.18 -7.91 1.80
CA ILE A 253 0.64 -7.82 2.99
C ILE A 253 0.42 -6.45 3.65
N LYS A 254 -0.02 -6.48 4.91
CA LYS A 254 -0.05 -5.31 5.78
C LYS A 254 0.95 -5.48 6.90
N CYS A 255 1.82 -4.49 7.05
CA CYS A 255 2.80 -4.41 8.12
C CYS A 255 2.46 -3.24 9.06
N PRO A 256 1.56 -3.40 10.05
CA PRO A 256 1.23 -2.33 10.97
C PRO A 256 2.47 -1.82 11.73
N THR A 257 2.65 -0.49 11.74
CA THR A 257 3.80 0.14 12.41
C THR A 257 3.76 -0.02 13.93
N CYS A 258 4.94 -0.25 14.52
CA CYS A 258 5.15 -0.17 15.96
C CYS A 258 5.42 1.26 16.44
N PHE A 259 5.55 2.25 15.54
CA PHE A 259 5.75 3.64 15.89
C PHE A 259 4.44 4.42 15.81
N VAL A 260 4.02 4.98 16.93
CA VAL A 260 2.82 5.84 17.00
C VAL A 260 3.21 7.24 17.42
N GLU A 261 2.47 8.24 16.94
CA GLU A 261 2.64 9.62 17.41
C GLU A 261 2.48 9.69 18.93
N LYS A 262 3.44 10.34 19.59
CA LYS A 262 3.34 10.57 21.03
C LYS A 262 2.23 11.58 21.29
N TYR A 263 1.27 11.19 22.13
CA TYR A 263 0.17 12.06 22.49
C TYR A 263 0.68 13.34 23.17
N VAL A 264 0.45 14.49 22.53
CA VAL A 264 0.68 15.82 23.10
C VAL A 264 -0.62 16.30 23.73
N LYS A 265 -0.60 16.63 25.02
CA LYS A 265 -1.77 17.13 25.76
C LYS A 265 -2.30 18.41 25.13
N LYS A 266 -3.62 18.64 25.24
CA LYS A 266 -4.29 19.81 24.66
C LYS A 266 -3.71 21.13 25.18
N GLU A 267 -3.40 21.19 26.48
CA GLU A 267 -2.78 22.35 27.15
C GLU A 267 -1.45 22.76 26.50
N ASP A 268 -0.64 21.78 26.12
CA ASP A 268 0.65 22.01 25.47
C ASP A 268 0.46 22.50 24.02
N ARG A 269 -0.56 22.01 23.32
CA ARG A 269 -0.93 22.48 21.97
C ARG A 269 -1.44 23.93 21.97
N GLU A 270 -2.18 24.33 23.01
CA GLU A 270 -2.72 25.68 23.18
C GLU A 270 -1.66 26.69 23.63
N SER A 271 -0.51 26.22 24.12
CA SER A 271 0.58 27.09 24.59
C SER A 271 1.34 27.84 23.49
N GLY A 272 1.02 27.59 22.22
CA GLY A 272 1.69 28.21 21.06
C GLY A 272 3.15 27.80 20.86
N ARG A 273 3.67 26.88 21.69
CA ARG A 273 5.03 26.34 21.53
C ARG A 273 5.03 25.36 20.36
N ASP A 274 6.01 25.46 19.49
CA ASP A 274 6.24 24.44 18.47
C ASP A 274 6.81 23.19 19.15
N ILE A 275 5.94 22.21 19.36
CA ILE A 275 6.33 20.93 19.96
C ILE A 275 6.73 20.00 18.80
N PRO A 276 7.97 19.49 18.81
CA PRO A 276 8.44 18.60 17.76
C PRO A 276 7.57 17.34 17.73
N LEU A 277 7.28 16.87 16.51
CA LEU A 277 6.61 15.59 16.32
C LEU A 277 7.54 14.48 16.78
N THR A 278 7.12 13.70 17.77
CA THR A 278 7.88 12.55 18.27
C THR A 278 7.04 11.30 18.21
N PHE A 279 7.71 10.18 18.01
CA PHE A 279 7.13 8.85 17.97
C PHE A 279 7.46 8.09 19.25
N SER A 280 6.57 7.17 19.59
CA SER A 280 6.77 6.19 20.64
C SER A 280 6.57 4.78 20.10
N TYR A 281 7.37 3.87 20.60
CA TYR A 281 7.26 2.47 20.27
C TYR A 281 6.15 1.78 21.07
N ILE A 282 5.36 0.97 20.38
CA ILE A 282 4.34 0.10 20.96
C ILE A 282 4.49 -1.34 20.45
N LYS A 283 4.17 -2.30 21.30
CA LYS A 283 4.12 -3.71 20.92
C LYS A 283 2.87 -3.98 20.06
N LYS A 284 3.00 -3.77 18.75
CA LYS A 284 1.90 -3.88 17.78
C LYS A 284 1.54 -5.34 17.48
N LYS A 285 0.27 -5.69 17.57
CA LYS A 285 -0.24 -7.01 17.13
C LYS A 285 -0.57 -7.00 15.63
N PRO A 286 -0.45 -8.14 14.95
CA PRO A 286 -1.18 -8.41 13.72
C PRO A 286 -2.67 -8.10 13.87
N HIS A 287 -3.32 -7.79 12.77
CA HIS A 287 -4.78 -7.69 12.75
C HIS A 287 -5.41 -9.04 13.14
N GLU A 288 -6.42 -8.98 14.00
CA GLU A 288 -7.17 -10.17 14.46
C GLU A 288 -8.26 -10.58 13.45
N GLU A 289 -8.62 -9.67 12.56
CA GLU A 289 -9.53 -9.88 11.43
C GLU A 289 -9.06 -9.03 10.24
N VAL A 290 -9.61 -9.29 9.05
CA VAL A 290 -9.39 -8.42 7.89
C VAL A 290 -10.29 -7.19 8.03
N PRO A 291 -9.75 -5.96 8.03
CA PRO A 291 -10.58 -4.76 7.97
C PRO A 291 -11.46 -4.74 6.72
N VAL A 292 -12.77 -4.50 6.88
CA VAL A 292 -13.75 -4.55 5.77
C VAL A 292 -13.38 -3.65 4.58
N TYR A 293 -12.71 -2.52 4.83
CA TYR A 293 -12.26 -1.61 3.77
C TYR A 293 -11.04 -2.13 2.99
N TYR A 294 -10.44 -3.26 3.33
CA TYR A 294 -9.46 -3.93 2.45
C TYR A 294 -10.10 -4.95 1.51
N ILE A 295 -11.37 -5.31 1.71
CA ILE A 295 -12.06 -6.29 0.87
C ILE A 295 -12.14 -5.82 -0.59
N PRO A 296 -12.60 -4.59 -0.91
CA PRO A 296 -12.62 -4.13 -2.28
C PRO A 296 -11.23 -4.10 -2.93
N GLN A 297 -10.19 -3.76 -2.17
CA GLN A 297 -8.80 -3.77 -2.64
C GLN A 297 -8.39 -5.16 -3.13
N MET A 298 -8.60 -6.20 -2.32
CA MET A 298 -8.26 -7.57 -2.68
C MET A 298 -9.10 -8.10 -3.84
N TYR A 299 -10.38 -7.72 -3.92
CA TYR A 299 -11.23 -8.11 -5.04
C TYR A 299 -10.75 -7.54 -6.38
N LEU A 300 -10.30 -6.28 -6.42
CA LEU A 300 -9.71 -5.74 -7.65
C LEU A 300 -8.37 -6.39 -8.00
N GLN A 301 -7.57 -6.80 -7.01
CA GLN A 301 -6.36 -7.61 -7.25
C GLN A 301 -6.70 -8.97 -7.85
N MET A 302 -7.73 -9.66 -7.34
CA MET A 302 -8.20 -10.95 -7.87
C MET A 302 -8.72 -10.81 -9.31
N ILE A 303 -9.48 -9.75 -9.61
CA ILE A 303 -9.90 -9.44 -11.00
C ILE A 303 -8.67 -9.22 -11.88
N ALA A 304 -7.71 -8.40 -11.43
CA ALA A 304 -6.54 -8.04 -12.23
C ALA A 304 -5.64 -9.22 -12.58
N THR A 305 -5.54 -10.18 -11.65
CA THR A 305 -4.66 -11.35 -11.74
C THR A 305 -5.37 -12.62 -12.17
N ASN A 306 -6.69 -12.57 -12.36
CA ASN A 306 -7.57 -13.73 -12.56
C ASN A 306 -7.37 -14.85 -11.52
N THR A 307 -7.09 -14.47 -10.27
CA THR A 307 -6.99 -15.42 -9.16
C THR A 307 -8.35 -15.60 -8.50
N LYS A 308 -8.59 -16.76 -7.88
CA LYS A 308 -9.88 -17.07 -7.21
C LYS A 308 -9.84 -16.88 -5.70
N GLN A 309 -8.69 -16.47 -5.19
CA GLN A 309 -8.47 -16.22 -3.78
C GLN A 309 -7.34 -15.21 -3.58
N CYS A 310 -7.37 -14.53 -2.42
CA CYS A 310 -6.32 -13.67 -1.94
C CYS A 310 -5.94 -14.06 -0.51
N TYR A 311 -4.65 -14.17 -0.22
CA TYR A 311 -4.17 -14.26 1.16
C TYR A 311 -3.89 -12.86 1.71
N TYR A 312 -4.63 -12.49 2.75
CA TYR A 312 -4.36 -11.30 3.54
C TYR A 312 -3.43 -11.67 4.70
N CYS A 313 -2.25 -11.06 4.73
CA CYS A 313 -1.22 -11.29 5.73
C CYS A 313 -0.99 -10.02 6.54
N SER A 314 -1.32 -10.04 7.83
CA SER A 314 -0.96 -8.96 8.74
C SER A 314 0.28 -9.36 9.53
N TRP A 315 1.41 -8.72 9.25
CA TRP A 315 2.69 -9.05 9.85
C TRP A 315 3.18 -7.95 10.79
N THR A 316 3.69 -8.32 11.96
CA THR A 316 4.42 -7.41 12.83
C THR A 316 5.69 -8.06 13.36
N VAL A 317 6.75 -7.25 13.44
CA VAL A 317 8.03 -7.64 14.02
C VAL A 317 7.92 -8.11 15.48
N THR A 318 6.87 -7.68 16.19
CA THR A 318 6.75 -7.92 17.64
C THR A 318 5.93 -9.15 17.99
N GLN A 319 5.05 -9.61 17.10
CA GLN A 319 4.09 -10.69 17.39
C GLN A 319 3.84 -11.66 16.23
N GLY A 320 4.59 -11.57 15.13
CA GLY A 320 4.50 -12.54 14.04
C GLY A 320 3.46 -12.17 12.99
N CYS A 321 2.73 -13.15 12.45
CA CYS A 321 1.79 -12.92 11.35
C CYS A 321 0.45 -13.60 11.59
N ASN A 322 -0.65 -12.91 11.29
CA ASN A 322 -1.95 -13.53 11.11
C ASN A 322 -2.29 -13.57 9.62
N MET A 323 -2.73 -14.73 9.16
CA MET A 323 -3.05 -14.96 7.75
C MET A 323 -4.50 -15.38 7.60
N PHE A 324 -5.15 -14.79 6.60
CA PHE A 324 -6.55 -14.98 6.27
C PHE A 324 -6.69 -15.29 4.80
N LYS A 325 -7.61 -16.19 4.46
CA LYS A 325 -7.93 -16.55 3.08
C LYS A 325 -9.25 -15.91 2.69
N VAL A 326 -9.21 -15.09 1.65
CA VAL A 326 -10.37 -14.41 1.09
C VAL A 326 -10.70 -15.07 -0.24
N GLU A 327 -11.85 -15.72 -0.32
CA GLU A 327 -12.34 -16.34 -1.55
C GLU A 327 -12.99 -15.29 -2.47
N PHE A 328 -12.90 -15.53 -3.77
CA PHE A 328 -13.55 -14.69 -4.78
C PHE A 328 -15.06 -14.97 -4.87
N ASP A 329 -15.88 -13.98 -4.51
CA ASP A 329 -17.33 -13.97 -4.76
C ASP A 329 -17.62 -13.18 -6.04
N LYS A 330 -18.00 -13.88 -7.11
CA LYS A 330 -18.24 -13.28 -8.43
C LYS A 330 -19.32 -12.18 -8.39
N ASP A 331 -20.43 -12.41 -7.69
CA ASP A 331 -21.54 -11.45 -7.64
C ASP A 331 -21.12 -10.20 -6.84
N PHE A 332 -20.34 -10.36 -5.77
CA PHE A 332 -19.80 -9.22 -5.04
C PHE A 332 -18.76 -8.42 -5.86
N ALA A 333 -17.92 -9.11 -6.63
CA ALA A 333 -16.98 -8.46 -7.55
C ALA A 333 -17.72 -7.61 -8.61
N LEU A 334 -18.83 -8.10 -9.14
CA LEU A 334 -19.69 -7.36 -10.07
C LEU A 334 -20.38 -6.17 -9.38
N GLU A 335 -20.83 -6.31 -8.13
CA GLU A 335 -21.35 -5.16 -7.34
C GLU A 335 -20.28 -4.07 -7.14
N ILE A 336 -19.03 -4.45 -6.86
CA ILE A 336 -17.92 -3.48 -6.79
C ILE A 336 -17.82 -2.69 -8.10
N LEU A 337 -17.73 -3.38 -9.24
CA LEU A 337 -17.61 -2.72 -10.55
C LEU A 337 -18.84 -1.88 -10.89
N TYR A 338 -20.04 -2.35 -10.55
CA TYR A 338 -21.29 -1.61 -10.72
C TYR A 338 -21.30 -0.29 -9.96
N TRP A 339 -20.91 -0.30 -8.67
CA TRP A 339 -20.87 0.94 -7.90
C TRP A 339 -19.77 1.89 -8.35
N ILE A 340 -18.61 1.37 -8.79
CA ILE A 340 -17.58 2.19 -9.43
C ILE A 340 -18.13 2.86 -10.70
N PHE A 341 -18.80 2.10 -11.57
CA PHE A 341 -19.46 2.64 -12.75
C PHE A 341 -20.49 3.71 -12.39
N LYS A 342 -21.37 3.46 -11.41
CA LYS A 342 -22.41 4.43 -11.03
C LYS A 342 -21.84 5.76 -10.54
N HIS A 343 -20.79 5.73 -9.72
CA HIS A 343 -20.11 6.96 -9.30
C HIS A 343 -19.43 7.64 -10.49
N TYR A 344 -18.74 6.87 -11.35
CA TYR A 344 -18.06 7.43 -12.51
C TYR A 344 -19.02 8.05 -13.52
N ASP A 345 -20.17 7.43 -13.77
CA ASP A 345 -21.21 7.95 -14.69
C ASP A 345 -21.78 9.29 -14.21
N LEU A 346 -22.03 9.43 -12.90
CA LEU A 346 -22.46 10.70 -12.32
C LEU A 346 -21.44 11.82 -12.61
N VAL A 347 -20.15 11.54 -12.43
CA VAL A 347 -19.10 12.55 -12.55
C VAL A 347 -18.77 12.81 -14.02
N LYS A 348 -18.49 11.77 -14.81
CA LYS A 348 -18.01 11.91 -16.19
C LYS A 348 -19.11 12.23 -17.19
N ASN A 349 -20.23 11.50 -17.15
CA ASN A 349 -21.26 11.59 -18.19
C ASN A 349 -22.36 12.58 -17.80
N GLN A 350 -22.79 12.54 -16.53
CA GLN A 350 -23.84 13.46 -16.05
C GLN A 350 -23.27 14.81 -15.58
N LYS A 351 -21.95 14.96 -15.55
CA LYS A 351 -21.25 16.19 -15.16
C LYS A 351 -21.68 16.71 -13.79
N LYS A 352 -21.81 15.80 -12.82
CA LYS A 352 -22.20 16.13 -11.43
C LYS A 352 -21.02 15.96 -10.50
N ARG A 353 -20.79 16.99 -9.67
CA ARG A 353 -19.99 16.83 -8.46
C ARG A 353 -20.78 16.00 -7.45
N ILE A 354 -20.13 15.02 -6.83
CA ILE A 354 -20.78 14.07 -5.93
C ILE A 354 -20.30 14.26 -4.48
N THR A 355 -21.22 14.09 -3.54
CA THR A 355 -20.90 14.09 -2.10
C THR A 355 -20.43 12.71 -1.65
N PRO A 356 -19.74 12.59 -0.50
CA PRO A 356 -19.30 11.30 0.01
C PRO A 356 -20.44 10.28 0.25
N ASP A 357 -21.65 10.75 0.56
CA ASP A 357 -22.83 9.92 0.87
C ASP A 357 -23.80 9.79 -0.33
N CYS A 358 -23.36 10.02 -1.57
CA CYS A 358 -24.25 10.18 -2.73
C CYS A 358 -25.22 9.01 -2.97
N PHE A 359 -24.83 7.78 -2.63
CA PHE A 359 -25.68 6.57 -2.76
C PHE A 359 -26.14 5.97 -1.43
N ILE A 360 -25.91 6.62 -0.29
CA ILE A 360 -26.25 5.99 1.01
C ILE A 360 -27.76 5.79 1.23
N SER A 361 -28.61 6.48 0.47
CA SER A 361 -30.06 6.27 0.47
C SER A 361 -30.53 5.17 -0.48
N ASP A 362 -29.65 4.63 -1.32
CA ASP A 362 -29.98 3.57 -2.27
C ASP A 362 -29.98 2.21 -1.54
N GLU A 363 -31.10 1.49 -1.62
CA GLU A 363 -31.27 0.20 -0.95
C GLU A 363 -30.26 -0.85 -1.43
N ARG A 364 -29.90 -0.85 -2.71
CA ARG A 364 -28.91 -1.78 -3.26
C ARG A 364 -27.51 -1.43 -2.74
N PHE A 365 -27.20 -0.14 -2.57
CA PHE A 365 -25.92 0.27 -2.01
C PHE A 365 -25.80 -0.10 -0.54
N ILE A 366 -26.88 0.06 0.23
CA ILE A 366 -26.96 -0.40 1.63
C ILE A 366 -26.72 -1.91 1.70
N GLN A 367 -27.37 -2.70 0.83
CA GLN A 367 -27.16 -4.15 0.74
C GLN A 367 -25.71 -4.50 0.38
N PHE A 368 -25.08 -3.75 -0.52
CA PHE A 368 -23.67 -3.91 -0.87
C PHE A 368 -22.73 -3.69 0.33
N LEU A 369 -22.97 -2.64 1.14
CA LEU A 369 -22.21 -2.42 2.38
C LEU A 369 -22.43 -3.54 3.40
N GLN A 370 -23.67 -4.03 3.54
CA GLN A 370 -23.99 -5.16 4.43
C GLN A 370 -23.30 -6.45 3.97
N LYS A 371 -23.36 -6.76 2.67
CA LYS A 371 -22.66 -7.89 2.06
C LYS A 371 -21.15 -7.80 2.25
N SER A 372 -20.57 -6.60 2.26
CA SER A 372 -19.14 -6.41 2.59
C SER A 372 -18.81 -6.89 4.00
N LEU A 373 -19.66 -6.61 4.99
CA LEU A 373 -19.51 -7.12 6.36
C LEU A 373 -19.77 -8.63 6.46
N GLU A 374 -20.72 -9.15 5.69
CA GLU A 374 -20.96 -10.59 5.62
C GLU A 374 -19.74 -11.34 5.08
N ILE A 375 -19.13 -10.84 4.00
CA ILE A 375 -17.87 -11.36 3.47
C ILE A 375 -16.80 -11.27 4.54
N GLN A 376 -16.61 -10.11 5.18
CA GLN A 376 -15.61 -9.93 6.24
C GLN A 376 -15.72 -11.00 7.34
N LYS A 377 -16.93 -11.26 7.83
CA LYS A 377 -17.21 -12.27 8.86
C LYS A 377 -17.01 -13.70 8.38
N GLY A 378 -17.18 -13.94 7.08
CA GLY A 378 -16.97 -15.24 6.45
C GLY A 378 -15.53 -15.54 6.04
N ILE A 379 -14.62 -14.56 6.11
CA ILE A 379 -13.21 -14.76 5.76
C ILE A 379 -12.59 -15.84 6.65
N GLN A 380 -11.94 -16.81 6.02
CA GLN A 380 -11.30 -17.91 6.72
C GLN A 380 -10.02 -17.42 7.40
N PHE A 381 -9.96 -17.50 8.73
CA PHE A 381 -8.69 -17.46 9.44
C PHE A 381 -7.90 -18.74 9.16
N VAL A 382 -6.69 -18.59 8.63
CA VAL A 382 -5.87 -19.74 8.22
C VAL A 382 -4.99 -20.17 9.39
N LYS A 383 -4.19 -19.24 9.92
CA LYS A 383 -3.31 -19.49 11.06
C LYS A 383 -2.64 -18.23 11.61
N THR A 384 -2.10 -18.35 12.81
CA THR A 384 -1.07 -17.46 13.37
C THR A 384 0.31 -18.09 13.17
N ILE A 385 1.27 -17.29 12.75
CA ILE A 385 2.69 -17.61 12.68
C ILE A 385 3.37 -16.86 13.82
N GLU A 386 3.84 -17.59 14.82
CA GLU A 386 4.44 -16.99 16.01
C GLU A 386 5.74 -16.23 15.68
N LYS A 387 6.06 -15.23 16.50
CA LYS A 387 7.33 -14.47 16.42
C LYS A 387 8.57 -15.38 16.41
N SER A 388 8.53 -16.51 17.11
CA SER A 388 9.61 -17.50 17.15
C SER A 388 9.96 -18.07 15.77
N MET A 389 9.02 -18.04 14.83
CA MET A 389 9.21 -18.49 13.45
C MET A 389 9.47 -17.33 12.47
N VAL A 390 9.54 -16.10 12.98
CA VAL A 390 9.97 -14.92 12.22
C VAL A 390 11.48 -14.91 12.18
N TYR A 391 12.02 -14.96 10.96
CA TYR A 391 13.45 -14.91 10.73
C TYR A 391 14.08 -13.61 11.27
N GLU A 392 15.11 -13.73 12.11
CA GLU A 392 15.74 -12.60 12.82
C GLU A 392 16.84 -11.87 12.01
N GLY A 393 17.08 -12.27 10.75
CA GLY A 393 18.18 -11.75 9.92
C GLY A 393 19.49 -12.53 10.12
N ILE A 394 20.36 -12.51 9.10
CA ILE A 394 21.74 -13.07 9.18
C ILE A 394 22.74 -12.04 9.72
N ASP A 395 22.42 -10.75 9.72
CA ASP A 395 23.39 -9.65 9.94
C ASP A 395 24.09 -9.70 11.33
N PRO A 396 25.39 -10.05 11.39
CA PRO A 396 26.18 -10.08 12.62
C PRO A 396 26.53 -8.68 13.14
N GLU A 397 26.65 -7.67 12.26
CA GLU A 397 26.91 -6.28 12.65
C GLU A 397 25.71 -5.67 13.38
N ARG A 398 24.50 -6.12 13.02
CA ARG A 398 23.27 -5.77 13.72
C ARG A 398 23.03 -6.54 15.00
N LYS A 399 23.55 -7.76 15.18
CA LYS A 399 23.41 -8.51 16.45
C LYS A 399 23.92 -7.71 17.65
N HIS A 400 24.98 -6.92 17.48
CA HIS A 400 25.53 -6.08 18.54
C HIS A 400 24.69 -4.82 18.84
N MET A 401 23.78 -4.43 17.94
CA MET A 401 22.89 -3.28 18.14
C MET A 401 21.67 -3.59 19.00
N PHE A 402 21.37 -4.87 19.24
CA PHE A 402 20.07 -5.34 19.73
C PHE A 402 20.15 -6.34 20.90
N ASN A 403 21.13 -6.18 21.80
CA ASN A 403 21.05 -6.86 23.09
C ASN A 403 19.86 -6.31 23.90
N ASP A 404 18.72 -7.00 23.77
CA ASP A 404 17.55 -6.91 24.64
C ASP A 404 17.94 -7.43 26.04
N ASN A 405 18.68 -6.62 26.79
CA ASN A 405 18.84 -6.78 28.23
C ASN A 405 18.61 -5.41 28.88
N LYS A 406 17.34 -5.01 28.96
CA LYS A 406 16.73 -4.26 30.08
C LYS A 406 15.24 -4.05 29.89
#